data_AF-A0A2V6E8J3-F1
#
_entry.id   AF-A0A2V6E8J3-F1
#
_cell.length_a   1.000
_cell.length_b   1.000
_cell.length_c   1.000
_cell.angle_alpha   90.00
_cell.angle_beta   90.00
_cell.angle_gamma   90.00
#
_symmetry.space_group_name_H-M   'P 1'
#
loop_
_entity.id
_entity.type
_entity.pdbx_description
1 polymer ?
#
loop_
_entity_poly.entity_id
_entity_poly.type
_entity_poly.pdbx_seq_one_letter_code
_entity_poly.pdbx_strand_id
1 'polypeptide(L)'
;NFKGRMGDRDAYVYLGSPAVVAASALAGFICAPKEFAERPAGTAIRHSEKKTQSPGSVEIIAGFPPSVRGRVLFVDKDNLNTDGIYGSKHTYRDDMTPEEMAAVTFENYDPNFNTLYRRGDIVVGGLNFGSGSSREQAATALKFKGIPCVIAASFSETYKRNAFNNGFVVFECPELVTHFRATLKNRAPTTVASEITIDYGKSVLTTDGKSFAFPPLSPAAQKLIVAGGAENLVASRLRAKSQKTA
;
A
#
# COMPACT_ATOMS: atom_id res chain seq x y z
N ASN A 1 -16.58 3.82 6.26
CA ASN A 1 -16.46 4.95 7.22
C ASN A 1 -15.00 5.19 7.63
N PHE A 2 -14.06 5.25 6.68
CA PHE A 2 -12.64 5.49 7.00
C PHE A 2 -12.41 6.95 7.45
N LYS A 3 -11.44 7.16 8.35
CA LYS A 3 -11.09 8.49 8.90
C LYS A 3 -10.73 9.47 7.77
N GLY A 4 -11.30 10.67 7.79
CA GLY A 4 -11.06 11.72 6.79
C GLY A 4 -11.73 11.52 5.42
N ARG A 5 -12.51 10.44 5.21
CA ARG A 5 -13.18 10.18 3.92
C ARG A 5 -14.46 11.00 3.71
N MET A 6 -15.21 11.28 4.78
CA MET A 6 -16.54 11.92 4.69
C MET A 6 -16.49 13.40 5.12
N GLY A 7 -15.37 14.09 4.84
CA GLY A 7 -15.15 15.48 5.22
C GLY A 7 -14.15 15.60 6.37
N ASP A 8 -14.61 16.05 7.53
CA ASP A 8 -13.76 16.34 8.68
C ASP A 8 -12.96 15.10 9.16
N ARG A 9 -11.69 15.30 9.51
CA ARG A 9 -10.81 14.23 10.01
C ARG A 9 -11.23 13.75 11.39
N ASP A 10 -11.91 14.57 12.18
CA ASP A 10 -12.33 14.27 13.55
C ASP A 10 -13.80 13.79 13.65
N ALA A 11 -14.50 13.69 12.52
CA ALA A 11 -15.87 13.17 12.47
C ALA A 11 -15.94 11.66 12.80
N TYR A 12 -16.95 11.29 13.61
CA TYR A 12 -17.34 9.90 13.83
C TYR A 12 -18.39 9.48 12.81
N VAL A 13 -18.07 8.45 12.01
CA VAL A 13 -18.94 7.95 10.94
C VAL A 13 -19.26 6.49 11.19
N TYR A 14 -20.54 6.13 11.16
CA TYR A 14 -21.03 4.78 11.40
C TYR A 14 -21.70 4.21 10.15
N LEU A 15 -21.57 2.90 9.93
CA LEU A 15 -22.31 2.19 8.89
C LEU A 15 -23.60 1.65 9.52
N GLY A 16 -24.73 1.93 8.90
CA GLY A 16 -26.04 1.44 9.32
C GLY A 16 -26.87 1.02 8.12
N SER A 17 -27.89 0.19 8.35
CA SER A 17 -28.89 -0.07 7.31
C SER A 17 -29.66 1.22 7.01
N PRO A 18 -30.27 1.36 5.82
CA PRO A 18 -31.08 2.53 5.48
C PRO A 18 -32.15 2.85 6.54
N ALA A 19 -32.77 1.82 7.13
CA ALA A 19 -33.78 1.98 8.19
C ALA A 19 -33.20 2.56 9.48
N VAL A 20 -32.03 2.09 9.93
CA VAL A 20 -31.32 2.63 11.10
C VAL A 20 -30.91 4.09 10.87
N VAL A 21 -30.41 4.39 9.66
CA VAL A 21 -30.02 5.77 9.28
C VAL A 21 -31.24 6.71 9.31
N ALA A 22 -32.37 6.30 8.74
CA ALA A 22 -33.60 7.10 8.74
C ALA A 22 -34.16 7.32 10.15
N ALA A 23 -34.22 6.26 10.97
CA ALA A 23 -34.68 6.35 12.36
C ALA A 23 -33.77 7.29 13.18
N SER A 24 -32.45 7.14 13.04
CA SER A 24 -31.47 7.99 13.74
C SER A 24 -31.55 9.45 13.30
N ALA A 25 -31.76 9.72 12.00
CA ALA A 25 -31.91 11.06 11.47
C ALA A 25 -33.16 11.78 12.03
N LEU A 26 -34.28 11.06 12.16
CA LEU A 26 -35.50 11.59 12.79
C LEU A 26 -35.35 11.81 14.29
N ALA A 27 -34.61 10.94 14.98
CA ALA A 27 -34.43 11.00 16.43
C ALA A 27 -33.37 12.04 16.87
N GLY A 28 -32.43 12.40 16.00
CA GLY A 28 -31.29 13.27 16.34
C GLY A 28 -30.16 12.58 17.12
N PHE A 29 -30.25 11.26 17.33
CA PHE A 29 -29.21 10.42 17.94
C PHE A 29 -29.26 9.01 17.32
N ILE A 30 -28.19 8.22 17.46
CA ILE A 30 -28.11 6.86 16.90
C ILE A 30 -29.14 5.95 17.58
N CYS A 31 -30.10 5.41 16.82
CA CYS A 31 -31.15 4.52 17.31
C CYS A 31 -31.55 3.45 16.28
N ALA A 32 -32.25 2.41 16.74
CA ALA A 32 -32.84 1.39 15.88
C ALA A 32 -34.28 1.77 15.46
N PRO A 33 -34.78 1.26 14.34
CA PRO A 33 -36.21 1.31 14.03
C PRO A 33 -37.04 0.74 15.18
N LYS A 34 -38.20 1.32 15.47
CA LYS A 34 -39.06 0.87 16.58
C LYS A 34 -39.67 -0.52 16.35
N GLU A 35 -39.83 -0.93 15.09
CA GLU A 35 -40.38 -2.22 14.70
C GLU A 35 -39.36 -3.02 13.89
N PHE A 36 -38.90 -4.16 14.43
CA PHE A 36 -38.07 -5.13 13.72
C PHE A 36 -38.24 -6.54 14.30
N ALA A 37 -37.98 -7.56 13.48
CA ALA A 37 -37.96 -8.95 13.92
C ALA A 37 -36.53 -9.37 14.30
N GLU A 38 -36.34 -9.91 15.50
CA GLU A 38 -35.06 -10.49 15.91
C GLU A 38 -34.79 -11.81 15.19
N ARG A 39 -33.56 -11.98 14.71
CA ARG A 39 -33.05 -13.24 14.17
C ARG A 39 -31.69 -13.57 14.77
N PRO A 40 -31.43 -14.82 15.18
CA PRO A 40 -30.12 -15.22 15.68
C PRO A 40 -29.07 -15.13 14.56
N ALA A 41 -27.90 -14.57 14.86
CA ALA A 41 -26.77 -14.57 13.93
C ALA A 41 -26.05 -15.93 13.96
N GLY A 42 -25.84 -16.55 12.80
CA GLY A 42 -24.92 -17.68 12.66
C GLY A 42 -23.51 -17.18 12.36
N THR A 43 -22.52 -17.59 13.15
CA THR A 43 -21.10 -17.21 12.94
C THR A 43 -20.22 -18.44 12.83
N ALA A 44 -19.29 -18.43 11.88
CA ALA A 44 -18.21 -19.41 11.76
C ALA A 44 -16.89 -18.71 11.48
N ILE A 45 -15.82 -19.10 12.17
CA ILE A 45 -14.47 -18.57 11.99
C ILE A 45 -13.58 -19.70 11.47
N ARG A 46 -12.84 -19.44 10.39
CA ARG A 46 -11.81 -20.35 9.87
C ARG A 46 -10.48 -19.60 9.85
N HIS A 47 -9.47 -20.16 10.50
CA HIS A 47 -8.10 -19.66 10.43
C HIS A 47 -7.36 -20.41 9.33
N SER A 48 -6.77 -19.69 8.38
CA SER A 48 -5.88 -20.28 7.39
C SER A 48 -4.50 -20.46 8.01
N GLU A 49 -3.92 -21.65 7.89
CA GLU A 49 -2.55 -21.90 8.35
C GLU A 49 -1.55 -21.15 7.46
N LYS A 50 -0.66 -20.38 8.09
CA LYS A 50 0.38 -19.62 7.40
C LYS A 50 1.50 -20.57 7.01
N LYS A 51 1.78 -20.73 5.71
CA LYS A 51 2.97 -21.46 5.25
C LYS A 51 4.22 -20.67 5.62
N THR A 52 5.14 -21.29 6.36
CA THR A 52 6.47 -20.75 6.59
C THR A 52 7.20 -20.62 5.26
N GLN A 53 7.55 -19.40 4.86
CA GLN A 53 8.32 -19.16 3.66
C GLN A 53 9.81 -19.17 4.00
N SER A 54 10.54 -20.12 3.40
CA SER A 54 12.00 -20.13 3.45
C SER A 54 12.56 -18.97 2.61
N PRO A 55 13.73 -18.40 2.96
CA PRO A 55 14.43 -17.45 2.10
C PRO A 55 14.67 -18.08 0.73
N GLY A 56 14.13 -17.47 -0.32
CA GLY A 56 14.38 -17.89 -1.71
C GLY A 56 15.37 -16.95 -2.37
N SER A 57 16.21 -17.45 -3.27
CA SER A 57 16.96 -16.60 -4.20
C SER A 57 16.22 -16.49 -5.53
N VAL A 58 16.44 -15.39 -6.24
CA VAL A 58 15.94 -15.19 -7.61
C VAL A 58 17.01 -14.53 -8.45
N GLU A 59 17.09 -14.92 -9.72
CA GLU A 59 17.93 -14.24 -10.68
C GLU A 59 17.40 -12.83 -10.95
N ILE A 60 18.30 -11.84 -10.93
CA ILE A 60 17.98 -10.45 -11.26
C ILE A 60 18.09 -10.26 -12.76
N ILE A 61 16.96 -9.96 -13.40
CA ILE A 61 16.94 -9.72 -14.85
C ILE A 61 17.65 -8.40 -15.18
N ALA A 62 18.20 -8.31 -16.40
CA ALA A 62 18.82 -7.08 -16.89
C ALA A 62 17.86 -5.87 -16.78
N GLY A 63 18.36 -4.78 -16.20
CA GLY A 63 17.60 -3.54 -15.98
C GLY A 63 16.84 -3.47 -14.66
N PHE A 64 16.67 -4.59 -13.93
CA PHE A 64 16.09 -4.55 -12.59
C PHE A 64 17.19 -4.23 -11.55
N PRO A 65 16.95 -3.33 -10.57
CA PRO A 65 17.97 -2.99 -9.58
C PRO A 65 18.30 -4.22 -8.71
N PRO A 66 19.57 -4.59 -8.53
CA PRO A 66 19.93 -5.75 -7.70
C PRO A 66 19.72 -5.48 -6.21
N SER A 67 19.87 -4.22 -5.80
CA SER A 67 19.69 -3.78 -4.42
C SER A 67 19.15 -2.36 -4.32
N VAL A 68 18.54 -2.05 -3.18
CA VAL A 68 18.07 -0.71 -2.83
C VAL A 68 18.48 -0.44 -1.38
N ARG A 69 18.93 0.78 -1.10
CA ARG A 69 19.24 1.26 0.25
C ARG A 69 18.50 2.57 0.48
N GLY A 70 17.83 2.69 1.62
CA GLY A 70 17.02 3.87 1.90
C GLY A 70 16.51 3.92 3.33
N ARG A 71 16.36 5.15 3.83
CA ARG A 71 15.82 5.43 5.16
C ARG A 71 14.34 5.08 5.21
N VAL A 72 13.88 4.52 6.33
CA VAL A 72 12.49 4.07 6.47
C VAL A 72 11.57 5.19 6.94
N LEU A 73 10.43 5.31 6.28
CA LEU A 73 9.22 5.98 6.79
C LEU A 73 8.22 4.90 7.20
N PHE A 74 8.14 4.63 8.50
CA PHE A 74 7.24 3.62 9.06
C PHE A 74 5.85 4.21 9.27
N VAL A 75 4.92 3.75 8.44
CA VAL A 75 3.49 4.08 8.45
C VAL A 75 2.77 3.00 9.25
N ASP A 76 2.72 3.17 10.58
CA ASP A 76 2.19 2.16 11.53
C ASP A 76 0.66 2.13 11.55
N LYS A 77 0.05 1.80 10.40
CA LYS A 77 -1.39 1.70 10.25
C LYS A 77 -1.79 0.42 9.53
N ASP A 78 -2.52 -0.42 10.25
CA ASP A 78 -3.25 -1.52 9.66
C ASP A 78 -4.50 -1.00 8.94
N ASN A 79 -4.84 -1.66 7.83
CA ASN A 79 -5.94 -1.30 6.93
C ASN A 79 -5.82 0.15 6.41
N LEU A 80 -4.58 0.62 6.16
CA LEU A 80 -4.41 1.87 5.43
C LEU A 80 -5.00 1.71 4.04
N ASN A 81 -6.01 2.50 3.73
CA ASN A 81 -6.72 2.41 2.46
C ASN A 81 -6.12 3.35 1.41
N THR A 82 -6.53 3.20 0.15
CA THR A 82 -6.06 4.05 -0.95
C THR A 82 -6.36 5.53 -0.74
N ASP A 83 -7.47 5.90 -0.10
CA ASP A 83 -7.77 7.29 0.30
C ASP A 83 -6.73 7.87 1.29
N GLY A 84 -6.17 7.03 2.15
CA GLY A 84 -5.11 7.41 3.08
C GLY A 84 -3.75 7.61 2.41
N ILE A 85 -3.54 6.99 1.25
CA ILE A 85 -2.30 7.13 0.44
C ILE A 85 -2.45 8.28 -0.56
N TYR A 86 -3.58 8.35 -1.27
CA TYR A 86 -3.88 9.35 -2.29
C TYR A 86 -5.37 9.72 -2.20
N GLY A 87 -5.65 10.94 -1.75
CA GLY A 87 -7.01 11.36 -1.40
C GLY A 87 -8.01 11.29 -2.56
N SER A 88 -9.26 10.94 -2.25
CA SER A 88 -10.36 10.92 -3.23
C SER A 88 -10.52 12.23 -3.98
N LYS A 89 -10.31 13.37 -3.29
CA LYS A 89 -10.38 14.72 -3.86
C LYS A 89 -9.42 14.95 -5.04
N HIS A 90 -8.36 14.14 -5.16
CA HIS A 90 -7.37 14.23 -6.25
C HIS A 90 -7.50 13.11 -7.28
N THR A 91 -8.35 12.11 -7.05
CA THR A 91 -8.38 10.89 -7.88
C THR A 91 -8.86 11.15 -9.31
N TYR A 92 -9.80 12.09 -9.48
CA TYR A 92 -10.43 12.41 -10.76
C TYR A 92 -9.92 13.72 -11.37
N ARG A 93 -8.74 14.16 -10.93
CA ARG A 93 -8.05 15.31 -11.50
C ARG A 93 -7.00 14.81 -12.50
N ASP A 94 -7.43 14.64 -13.74
CA ASP A 94 -6.62 14.05 -14.81
C ASP A 94 -5.54 15.01 -15.36
N ASP A 95 -5.56 16.28 -14.94
CA ASP A 95 -4.63 17.34 -15.31
C ASP A 95 -3.41 17.45 -14.39
N MET A 96 -3.36 16.66 -13.31
CA MET A 96 -2.27 16.75 -12.33
C MET A 96 -0.93 16.26 -12.90
N THR A 97 0.13 17.05 -12.69
CA THR A 97 1.48 16.61 -13.03
C THR A 97 1.98 15.51 -12.07
N PRO A 98 3.00 14.71 -12.45
CA PRO A 98 3.63 13.75 -11.55
C PRO A 98 4.09 14.36 -10.21
N GLU A 99 4.59 15.59 -10.23
CA GLU A 99 5.04 16.34 -9.06
C GLU A 99 3.87 16.71 -8.15
N GLU A 100 2.76 17.16 -8.74
CA GLU A 100 1.54 17.48 -7.99
C GLU A 100 0.93 16.22 -7.36
N MET A 101 0.90 15.11 -8.09
CA MET A 101 0.46 13.82 -7.56
C MET A 101 1.35 13.36 -6.40
N ALA A 102 2.66 13.50 -6.54
CA ALA A 102 3.64 13.17 -5.51
C ALA A 102 3.52 14.06 -4.26
N ALA A 103 3.13 15.34 -4.43
CA ALA A 103 3.01 16.30 -3.34
C ALA A 103 1.83 15.99 -2.39
N VAL A 104 0.79 15.30 -2.87
CA VAL A 104 -0.43 15.04 -2.08
C VAL A 104 -0.45 13.67 -1.41
N THR A 105 0.62 12.87 -1.56
CA THR A 105 0.71 11.54 -0.94
C THR A 105 0.60 11.62 0.58
N PHE A 106 -0.19 10.73 1.17
CA PHE A 106 -0.43 10.58 2.60
C PHE A 106 -1.08 11.77 3.33
N GLU A 107 -1.51 12.84 2.66
CA GLU A 107 -2.08 14.03 3.33
C GLU A 107 -3.28 13.71 4.27
N ASN A 108 -4.11 12.73 3.88
CA ASN A 108 -5.27 12.32 4.66
C ASN A 108 -4.88 11.51 5.90
N TYR A 109 -3.79 10.76 5.79
CA TYR A 109 -3.24 9.94 6.86
C TYR A 109 -2.38 10.76 7.80
N ASP A 110 -1.33 11.39 7.29
CA ASP A 110 -0.36 12.21 8.00
C ASP A 110 0.03 13.45 7.18
N PRO A 111 -0.51 14.64 7.52
CA PRO A 111 -0.18 15.89 6.84
C PRO A 111 1.31 16.25 6.88
N ASN A 112 2.07 15.73 7.86
CA ASN A 112 3.49 16.01 8.00
C ASN A 112 4.37 15.07 7.17
N PHE A 113 3.80 14.07 6.51
CA PHE A 113 4.56 13.06 5.74
C PHE A 113 5.53 13.72 4.74
N ASN A 114 5.05 14.72 3.99
CA ASN A 114 5.86 15.39 2.97
C ASN A 114 7.05 16.17 3.56
N THR A 115 6.92 16.70 4.77
CA THR A 115 8.00 17.39 5.48
C THR A 115 9.04 16.41 6.01
N LEU A 116 8.62 15.20 6.40
CA LEU A 116 9.50 14.14 6.88
C LEU A 116 10.28 13.46 5.73
N TYR A 117 9.65 13.39 4.56
CA TYR A 117 10.14 12.68 3.39
C TYR A 117 11.45 13.24 2.84
N ARG A 118 12.34 12.32 2.44
CA ARG A 118 13.52 12.60 1.60
C ARG A 118 13.51 11.64 0.41
N ARG A 119 14.05 12.11 -0.73
CA ARG A 119 14.14 11.29 -1.94
C ARG A 119 14.90 9.99 -1.66
N GLY A 120 14.33 8.86 -2.07
CA GLY A 120 14.88 7.53 -1.81
C GLY A 120 14.44 6.88 -0.50
N ASP A 121 13.66 7.58 0.35
CA ASP A 121 13.04 6.96 1.53
C ASP A 121 12.12 5.80 1.12
N ILE A 122 12.13 4.74 1.92
CA ILE A 122 11.31 3.52 1.73
C ILE A 122 10.11 3.57 2.69
N VAL A 123 8.93 3.29 2.19
CA VAL A 123 7.72 3.20 3.02
C VAL A 123 7.58 1.78 3.57
N VAL A 124 7.36 1.68 4.87
CA VAL A 124 7.01 0.42 5.55
C VAL A 124 5.63 0.54 6.17
N GLY A 125 4.67 -0.32 5.77
CA GLY A 125 3.27 -0.28 6.17
C GLY A 125 2.82 -1.46 7.03
N GLY A 126 1.65 -1.32 7.65
CA GLY A 126 1.02 -2.37 8.46
C GLY A 126 0.38 -3.50 7.64
N LEU A 127 -0.62 -4.16 8.23
CA LEU A 127 -1.44 -5.18 7.60
C LEU A 127 -2.44 -4.55 6.61
N ASN A 128 -2.72 -5.26 5.51
CA ASN A 128 -3.73 -4.90 4.52
C ASN A 128 -3.53 -3.48 3.94
N PHE A 129 -2.29 -3.15 3.61
CA PHE A 129 -1.91 -1.86 3.03
C PHE A 129 -2.53 -1.67 1.63
N GLY A 130 -3.01 -0.46 1.35
CA GLY A 130 -3.66 -0.12 0.08
C GLY A 130 -5.05 -0.70 -0.09
N SER A 131 -5.76 -0.97 1.01
CA SER A 131 -7.14 -1.48 0.96
C SER A 131 -8.16 -0.47 0.39
N GLY A 132 -9.40 -0.91 0.16
CA GLY A 132 -10.49 -0.04 -0.27
C GLY A 132 -10.61 0.09 -1.79
N SER A 133 -10.82 1.31 -2.28
CA SER A 133 -11.14 1.57 -3.69
C SER A 133 -9.95 1.24 -4.61
N SER A 134 -10.23 0.62 -5.76
CA SER A 134 -9.23 0.40 -6.82
C SER A 134 -8.85 1.73 -7.45
N ARG A 135 -7.70 2.28 -7.03
CA ARG A 135 -7.14 3.53 -7.56
C ARG A 135 -5.67 3.33 -7.81
N GLU A 136 -5.28 3.37 -9.08
CA GLU A 136 -3.89 3.16 -9.50
C GLU A 136 -2.99 4.34 -9.09
N GLN A 137 -3.59 5.53 -8.95
CA GLN A 137 -2.94 6.76 -8.48
C GLN A 137 -2.25 6.58 -7.12
N ALA A 138 -2.80 5.72 -6.25
CA ALA A 138 -2.18 5.44 -4.96
C ALA A 138 -0.81 4.75 -5.08
N ALA A 139 -0.56 4.02 -6.17
CA ALA A 139 0.75 3.43 -6.45
C ALA A 139 1.62 4.36 -7.31
N THR A 140 1.05 4.97 -8.36
CA THR A 140 1.82 5.84 -9.27
C THR A 140 2.31 7.11 -8.58
N ALA A 141 1.53 7.70 -7.68
CA ALA A 141 1.95 8.87 -6.91
C ALA A 141 3.18 8.59 -6.02
N LEU A 142 3.26 7.39 -5.42
CA LEU A 142 4.45 6.98 -4.64
C LEU A 142 5.66 6.75 -5.53
N LYS A 143 5.46 6.17 -6.72
CA LYS A 143 6.50 6.02 -7.75
C LYS A 143 7.02 7.39 -8.21
N PHE A 144 6.13 8.33 -8.55
CA PHE A 144 6.50 9.69 -8.96
C PHE A 144 7.20 10.47 -7.85
N LYS A 145 6.83 10.24 -6.60
CA LYS A 145 7.51 10.82 -5.44
C LYS A 145 8.98 10.42 -5.36
N GLY A 146 9.36 9.29 -5.95
CA GLY A 146 10.72 8.75 -5.85
C GLY A 146 10.90 7.84 -4.63
N ILE A 147 9.82 7.24 -4.14
CA ILE A 147 9.90 6.09 -3.23
C ILE A 147 10.32 4.89 -4.08
N PRO A 148 11.36 4.13 -3.71
CA PRO A 148 11.84 3.03 -4.53
C PRO A 148 10.97 1.76 -4.38
N CYS A 149 10.39 1.54 -3.19
CA CYS A 149 9.45 0.45 -2.94
C CYS A 149 8.57 0.70 -1.71
N VAL A 150 7.49 -0.07 -1.59
CA VAL A 150 6.71 -0.20 -0.34
C VAL A 150 6.87 -1.62 0.21
N ILE A 151 7.19 -1.72 1.49
CA ILE A 151 7.20 -2.98 2.23
C ILE A 151 6.02 -2.96 3.19
N ALA A 152 5.28 -4.06 3.35
CA ALA A 152 4.18 -4.08 4.33
C ALA A 152 4.07 -5.44 5.01
N ALA A 153 3.29 -5.53 6.10
CA ALA A 153 2.99 -6.82 6.70
C ALA A 153 2.06 -7.65 5.80
N SER A 154 1.14 -6.99 5.10
CA SER A 154 0.39 -7.55 3.97
C SER A 154 -0.21 -6.45 3.11
N PHE A 155 -0.58 -6.77 1.87
CA PHE A 155 -1.27 -5.83 0.98
C PHE A 155 -2.70 -6.28 0.69
N SER A 156 -3.54 -5.32 0.31
CA SER A 156 -4.71 -5.64 -0.51
C SER A 156 -4.24 -6.14 -1.88
N GLU A 157 -4.81 -7.25 -2.37
CA GLU A 157 -4.49 -7.81 -3.69
C GLU A 157 -4.70 -6.80 -4.83
N THR A 158 -5.71 -5.92 -4.71
CA THR A 158 -5.97 -4.88 -5.71
C THR A 158 -4.82 -3.89 -5.78
N TYR A 159 -4.33 -3.40 -4.63
CA TYR A 159 -3.19 -2.48 -4.60
C TYR A 159 -1.91 -3.14 -5.09
N LYS A 160 -1.65 -4.38 -4.68
CA LYS A 160 -0.48 -5.15 -5.12
C LYS A 160 -0.43 -5.29 -6.63
N ARG A 161 -1.56 -5.65 -7.25
CA ARG A 161 -1.70 -5.72 -8.71
C ARG A 161 -1.49 -4.36 -9.37
N ASN A 162 -2.11 -3.30 -8.86
CA ASN A 162 -1.98 -1.95 -9.41
C ASN A 162 -0.51 -1.47 -9.35
N ALA A 163 0.19 -1.73 -8.25
CA ALA A 163 1.60 -1.38 -8.11
C ALA A 163 2.46 -2.08 -9.19
N PHE A 164 2.35 -3.40 -9.33
CA PHE A 164 3.10 -4.12 -10.36
C PHE A 164 2.71 -3.71 -11.77
N ASN A 165 1.42 -3.52 -12.06
CA ASN A 165 0.95 -3.05 -13.35
C ASN A 165 1.49 -1.66 -13.71
N ASN A 166 1.78 -0.82 -12.71
CA ASN A 166 2.40 0.50 -12.90
C ASN A 166 3.92 0.49 -12.75
N GLY A 167 4.54 -0.69 -12.70
CA GLY A 167 5.99 -0.84 -12.60
C GLY A 167 6.53 -0.27 -11.28
N PHE A 168 5.83 -0.50 -10.17
CA PHE A 168 6.21 -0.07 -8.83
C PHE A 168 6.41 -1.28 -7.89
N VAL A 169 7.53 -1.31 -7.17
CA VAL A 169 7.94 -2.46 -6.37
C VAL A 169 7.23 -2.48 -5.02
N VAL A 170 6.55 -3.59 -4.73
CA VAL A 170 5.94 -3.86 -3.43
C VAL A 170 6.17 -5.31 -3.02
N PHE A 171 6.43 -5.56 -1.74
CA PHE A 171 6.56 -6.94 -1.22
C PHE A 171 6.30 -7.02 0.29
N GLU A 172 5.94 -8.20 0.75
CA GLU A 172 5.52 -8.42 2.14
C GLU A 172 6.71 -8.83 3.00
N CYS A 173 6.80 -8.26 4.21
CA CYS A 173 7.74 -8.67 5.25
C CYS A 173 7.13 -8.43 6.64
N PRO A 174 6.20 -9.29 7.09
CA PRO A 174 5.55 -9.18 8.40
C PRO A 174 6.53 -9.10 9.57
N GLU A 175 7.66 -9.79 9.47
CA GLU A 175 8.69 -9.89 10.51
C GLU A 175 9.42 -8.54 10.68
N LEU A 176 9.67 -7.80 9.59
CA LEU A 176 10.21 -6.44 9.65
C LEU A 176 9.25 -5.49 10.38
N VAL A 177 7.96 -5.54 10.03
CA VAL A 177 6.93 -4.71 10.68
C VAL A 177 6.81 -5.03 12.16
N THR A 178 6.87 -6.33 12.51
CA THR A 178 6.88 -6.78 13.90
C THR A 178 8.09 -6.25 14.66
N HIS A 179 9.29 -6.30 14.05
CA HIS A 179 10.50 -5.73 14.62
C HIS A 179 10.36 -4.23 14.88
N PHE A 180 9.91 -3.44 13.90
CA PHE A 180 9.73 -2.00 14.09
C PHE A 180 8.67 -1.63 15.13
N ARG A 181 7.56 -2.39 15.22
CA ARG A 181 6.57 -2.19 16.29
C ARG A 181 7.13 -2.45 17.69
N ALA A 182 8.07 -3.40 17.81
CA ALA A 182 8.72 -3.72 19.08
C ALA A 182 9.80 -2.70 19.47
N THR A 183 10.61 -2.28 18.51
CA THR A 183 11.82 -1.46 18.75
C THR A 183 11.56 0.04 18.73
N LEU A 184 10.72 0.55 17.83
CA LEU A 184 10.44 1.99 17.73
C LEU A 184 9.48 2.43 18.86
N LYS A 185 9.92 3.40 19.66
CA LYS A 185 9.13 4.04 20.74
C LYS A 185 8.59 5.39 20.29
N ASN A 186 7.60 5.92 21.00
CA ASN A 186 6.98 7.23 20.73
C ASN A 186 6.54 7.43 19.27
N ARG A 187 5.88 6.40 18.71
CA ARG A 187 5.50 6.40 17.29
C ARG A 187 4.46 7.48 17.00
N ALA A 188 4.74 8.28 15.96
CA ALA A 188 3.79 9.19 15.32
C ALA A 188 3.08 8.45 14.17
N PRO A 189 2.05 9.04 13.51
CA PRO A 189 1.42 8.42 12.35
C PRO A 189 2.45 7.94 11.31
N THR A 190 3.46 8.77 11.02
CA THR A 190 4.67 8.34 10.30
C THR A 190 5.88 8.49 11.22
N THR A 191 6.63 7.41 11.41
CA THR A 191 7.86 7.42 12.21
C THR A 191 9.07 7.22 11.31
N VAL A 192 10.04 8.15 11.35
CA VAL A 192 11.33 7.96 10.67
C VAL A 192 12.14 6.92 11.43
N ALA A 193 12.61 5.89 10.74
CA ALA A 193 13.37 4.79 11.33
C ALA A 193 14.72 4.60 10.63
N SER A 194 15.49 3.62 11.12
CA SER A 194 16.79 3.25 10.56
C SER A 194 16.72 2.95 9.06
N GLU A 195 17.86 3.11 8.41
CA GLU A 195 18.03 2.72 7.02
C GLU A 195 18.00 1.21 6.85
N ILE A 196 17.35 0.75 5.78
CA ILE A 196 17.36 -0.65 5.37
C ILE A 196 18.18 -0.82 4.09
N THR A 197 18.83 -1.97 3.95
CA THR A 197 19.42 -2.43 2.69
C THR A 197 18.68 -3.66 2.21
N ILE A 198 18.14 -3.62 0.99
CA ILE A 198 17.40 -4.70 0.36
C ILE A 198 18.30 -5.34 -0.70
N ASP A 199 18.51 -6.65 -0.61
CA ASP A 199 19.12 -7.48 -1.65
C ASP A 199 18.00 -8.30 -2.30
N TYR A 200 17.60 -7.90 -3.51
CA TYR A 200 16.50 -8.58 -4.21
C TYR A 200 16.90 -9.96 -4.72
N GLY A 201 18.18 -10.18 -5.03
CA GLY A 201 18.64 -11.47 -5.54
C GLY A 201 18.63 -12.54 -4.47
N LYS A 202 18.93 -12.16 -3.23
CA LYS A 202 18.87 -13.05 -2.05
C LYS A 202 17.51 -13.05 -1.34
N SER A 203 16.61 -12.14 -1.73
CA SER A 203 15.33 -11.88 -1.06
C SER A 203 15.48 -11.65 0.45
N VAL A 204 16.49 -10.87 0.82
CA VAL A 204 16.80 -10.51 2.20
C VAL A 204 16.96 -9.01 2.31
N LEU A 205 16.42 -8.44 3.38
CA LEU A 205 16.68 -7.06 3.78
C LEU A 205 17.36 -7.03 5.15
N THR A 206 18.20 -6.03 5.38
CA THR A 206 18.93 -5.84 6.64
C THR A 206 18.70 -4.47 7.24
N THR A 207 18.54 -4.42 8.56
CA THR A 207 18.45 -3.20 9.39
C THR A 207 18.78 -3.54 10.83
N ASP A 208 19.36 -2.59 11.57
CA ASP A 208 19.69 -2.73 13.00
C ASP A 208 20.50 -4.02 13.32
N GLY A 209 21.38 -4.44 12.39
CA GLY A 209 22.17 -5.67 12.52
C GLY A 209 21.37 -6.98 12.37
N LYS A 210 20.09 -6.91 11.99
CA LYS A 210 19.22 -8.07 11.75
C LYS A 210 18.92 -8.22 10.26
N SER A 211 18.61 -9.45 9.87
CA SER A 211 18.19 -9.83 8.52
C SER A 211 16.76 -10.37 8.52
N PHE A 212 15.98 -9.98 7.53
CA PHE A 212 14.61 -10.42 7.34
C PHE A 212 14.44 -10.94 5.92
N ALA A 213 13.91 -12.15 5.78
CA ALA A 213 13.60 -12.71 4.47
C ALA A 213 12.26 -12.18 3.96
N PHE A 214 12.10 -12.13 2.64
CA PHE A 214 10.85 -11.80 1.99
C PHE A 214 10.62 -12.67 0.74
N PRO A 215 9.39 -12.75 0.21
CA PRO A 215 9.12 -13.53 -1.00
C PRO A 215 9.92 -13.02 -2.20
N PRO A 216 10.61 -13.89 -2.96
CA PRO A 216 11.37 -13.46 -4.13
C PRO A 216 10.48 -12.76 -5.17
N LEU A 217 10.99 -11.67 -5.74
CA LEU A 217 10.30 -10.98 -6.83
C LEU A 217 10.43 -11.83 -8.11
N SER A 218 9.31 -12.42 -8.52
CA SER A 218 9.29 -13.33 -9.68
C SER A 218 9.80 -12.65 -10.96
N PRO A 219 10.34 -13.40 -11.93
CA PRO A 219 10.77 -12.84 -13.21
C PRO A 219 9.64 -12.06 -13.94
N ALA A 220 8.38 -12.46 -13.76
CA ALA A 220 7.24 -11.74 -14.32
C ALA A 220 7.05 -10.36 -13.66
N ALA A 221 7.17 -10.29 -12.33
CA ALA A 221 7.14 -9.03 -11.60
C ALA A 221 8.31 -8.12 -12.02
N GLN A 222 9.53 -8.65 -12.06
CA GLN A 222 10.70 -7.88 -12.50
C GLN A 222 10.53 -7.33 -13.92
N LYS A 223 9.99 -8.11 -14.86
CA LYS A 223 9.72 -7.65 -16.24
C LYS A 223 8.75 -6.45 -16.29
N LEU A 224 7.72 -6.45 -15.45
CA LEU A 224 6.79 -5.31 -15.35
C LEU A 224 7.51 -4.05 -14.83
N ILE A 225 8.36 -4.20 -13.82
CA ILE A 225 9.15 -3.10 -13.26
C ILE A 225 10.12 -2.54 -14.32
N VAL A 226 10.87 -3.40 -15.01
CA VAL A 226 11.83 -2.99 -16.05
C VAL A 226 11.15 -2.30 -17.22
N ALA A 227 9.99 -2.79 -17.65
CA ALA A 227 9.21 -2.12 -18.68
C ALA A 227 8.58 -0.80 -18.21
N GLY A 228 8.59 -0.51 -16.90
CA GLY A 228 7.92 0.64 -16.32
C GLY A 228 6.41 0.50 -16.22
N GLY A 229 5.87 -0.71 -16.40
CA GLY A 229 4.45 -1.02 -16.30
C GLY A 229 3.96 -2.02 -17.36
N ALA A 230 2.74 -2.51 -17.18
CA ALA A 230 2.09 -3.47 -18.07
C ALA A 230 1.81 -2.87 -19.46
N GLU A 231 1.39 -1.61 -19.54
CA GLU A 231 1.13 -0.93 -20.81
C GLU A 231 2.38 -0.87 -21.69
N ASN A 232 3.50 -0.41 -21.11
CA ASN A 232 4.79 -0.38 -21.80
C ASN A 232 5.30 -1.77 -22.19
N LEU A 233 5.06 -2.78 -21.34
CA LEU A 233 5.40 -4.16 -21.64
C LEU A 233 4.60 -4.68 -22.85
N VAL A 234 3.31 -4.36 -22.95
CA VAL A 234 2.47 -4.74 -24.09
C VAL A 234 2.89 -3.96 -25.34
N ALA A 235 3.09 -2.65 -25.23
CA ALA A 235 3.50 -1.79 -26.33
C ALA A 235 4.82 -2.25 -26.96
N SER A 236 5.83 -2.59 -26.14
CA SER A 236 7.12 -3.11 -26.64
C SER A 236 6.96 -4.44 -27.39
N ARG A 237 6.11 -5.36 -26.90
CA ARG A 237 5.83 -6.64 -27.57
C ARG A 237 5.15 -6.45 -28.92
N LEU A 238 4.19 -5.52 -29.00
CA LEU A 238 3.50 -5.22 -30.26
C LEU A 238 4.46 -4.64 -31.30
N ARG A 239 5.30 -3.68 -30.91
CA ARG A 239 6.34 -3.11 -31.80
C ARG A 239 7.32 -4.17 -32.31
N ALA A 240 7.79 -5.06 -31.43
CA ALA A 240 8.69 -6.14 -31.81
C ALA A 240 8.04 -7.17 -32.75
N LYS A 241 6.73 -7.41 -32.62
CA LYS A 241 5.99 -8.30 -33.53
C LYS A 241 5.87 -7.68 -34.93
N SER A 242 5.56 -6.39 -35.02
CA SER A 242 5.47 -5.66 -36.30
C SER A 242 6.79 -5.67 -37.08
N GLN A 243 7.93 -5.56 -36.39
CA GLN A 243 9.26 -5.61 -37.00
C GLN A 243 9.67 -6.99 -37.51
N LYS A 244 9.08 -8.08 -37.00
CA LYS A 244 9.35 -9.45 -37.47
C LYS A 244 8.48 -9.85 -38.68
N THR A 245 7.42 -9.11 -38.94
CA THR A 245 6.47 -9.35 -40.03
C THR A 245 6.68 -8.43 -41.24
N ALA A 246 7.59 -7.45 -41.13
CA ALA A 246 8.05 -6.58 -42.20
C ALA A 246 9.40 -7.08 -42.72
#